data_AF-A0A7K1TI39-F1
#
_entry.id   AF-A0A7K1TI39-F1
#
_cell.length_a   1.000
_cell.length_b   1.000
_cell.length_c   1.000
_cell.angle_alpha   90.00
_cell.angle_beta   90.00
_cell.angle_gamma   90.00
#
_symmetry.space_group_name_H-M   'P 1'
#
loop_
_entity.id
_entity.type
_entity.pdbx_description
1 polymer ?
#
loop_
_entity_poly.entity_id
_entity_poly.type
_entity_poly.pdbx_seq_one_letter_code
_entity_poly.pdbx_strand_id
1 'polypeptide(L)' 'MTKENANLKQLLPHGAITAIAKKLGIRQPSVSEALRRGKPGNACVQEALRIVRESGALEAQQTLNSLKAA' A
#
# COMPACT_ATOMS: atom_id res chain seq x y z
N MET A 1 -24.66 -8.86 2.36
CA MET A 1 -24.32 -7.90 1.28
C MET A 1 -22.98 -7.27 1.62
N THR A 2 -21.90 -7.98 1.32
CA THR A 2 -20.51 -7.65 1.70
C THR A 2 -19.99 -6.48 0.86
N LYS A 3 -20.20 -5.25 1.32
CA LYS A 3 -19.39 -4.10 0.87
C LYS A 3 -18.05 -4.17 1.59
N GLU A 4 -17.23 -5.14 1.24
CA GLU A 4 -15.79 -5.03 1.49
C GLU A 4 -15.27 -3.94 0.55
N ASN A 5 -15.45 -2.68 0.95
CA ASN A 5 -14.58 -1.61 0.47
C ASN A 5 -13.20 -1.99 0.98
N ALA A 6 -12.46 -2.79 0.20
CA ALA A 6 -11.09 -3.16 0.45
C ALA A 6 -10.35 -1.87 0.81
N ASN A 7 -10.11 -1.67 2.10
CA ASN A 7 -9.54 -0.43 2.57
C ASN A 7 -8.09 -0.52 2.15
N LEU A 8 -7.64 0.36 1.26
CA LEU A 8 -6.29 0.31 0.70
C LEU A 8 -5.21 0.21 1.79
N LYS A 9 -5.52 0.68 3.01
CA LYS A 9 -4.74 0.51 4.23
C LYS A 9 -4.44 -0.94 4.63
N GLN A 10 -5.37 -1.87 4.40
CA GLN A 10 -5.22 -3.29 4.75
C GLN A 10 -4.32 -4.03 3.78
N LEU A 11 -4.17 -3.53 2.56
CA LEU A 11 -3.30 -4.09 1.53
C LEU A 11 -1.87 -3.55 1.62
N LEU A 12 -1.67 -2.50 2.40
CA LEU A 12 -0.35 -1.89 2.56
C LEU A 12 0.50 -2.67 3.56
N PRO A 13 1.80 -2.87 3.28
CA PRO A 13 2.70 -3.46 4.23
C PRO A 13 2.85 -2.58 5.47
N HIS A 14 3.22 -3.20 6.59
CA HIS A 14 3.46 -2.50 7.84
C HIS A 14 4.46 -1.35 7.64
N GLY A 15 4.14 -0.16 8.15
CA GLY A 15 4.97 1.03 8.03
C GLY A 15 4.81 1.83 6.73
N ALA A 16 4.07 1.34 5.72
CA ALA A 16 3.87 2.07 4.47
C ALA A 16 3.24 3.46 4.66
N ILE A 17 2.28 3.60 5.58
CA ILE A 17 1.66 4.90 5.90
C ILE A 17 2.71 5.90 6.39
N THR A 18 3.65 5.46 7.22
CA THR A 18 4.77 6.28 7.70
C THR A 18 5.72 6.65 6.56
N ALA A 19 6.01 5.71 5.66
CA ALA A 19 6.86 5.96 4.50
C ALA A 19 6.24 6.98 3.54
N ILE A 20 4.93 6.83 3.22
CA ILE A 20 4.18 7.77 2.39
C ILE A 20 4.15 9.16 3.04
N ALA A 21 3.88 9.23 4.36
CA ALA A 21 3.87 10.48 5.11
C ALA A 21 5.22 11.21 5.02
N LYS A 22 6.33 10.50 5.22
CA LYS A 22 7.68 11.04 5.08
C LYS A 22 7.98 11.50 3.64
N LYS A 23 7.64 10.68 2.64
CA LYS A 23 7.90 10.98 1.23
C LYS A 23 7.15 12.21 0.74
N LEU A 24 5.89 12.36 1.16
CA LEU A 24 5.03 13.48 0.75
C LEU A 24 5.12 14.68 1.69
N GLY A 25 5.91 14.61 2.76
CA GLY A 25 6.06 15.71 3.73
C GLY A 25 4.78 16.04 4.51
N ILE A 26 3.87 15.08 4.68
CA ILE A 26 2.59 15.28 5.37
C ILE A 26 2.46 14.39 6.61
N ARG A 27 1.46 14.68 7.45
CA ARG A 27 1.21 13.90 8.66
C ARG A 27 0.53 12.56 8.35
N GLN A 28 0.87 11.52 9.12
CA GLN A 28 0.27 10.18 8.98
C GLN A 28 -1.27 10.16 9.04
N PRO A 29 -1.96 10.95 9.90
CA PRO A 29 -3.42 11.01 9.88
C PRO A 29 -3.98 11.48 8.53
N SER A 30 -3.30 12.43 7.86
CA SER A 30 -3.70 12.93 6.54
C SER A 30 -3.56 11.87 5.45
N VAL A 31 -2.49 11.05 5.49
CA VAL A 31 -2.36 9.86 4.64
C VAL A 31 -3.51 8.90 4.90
N SER A 32 -3.76 8.61 6.18
CA SER A 32 -4.82 7.71 6.61
C SER A 32 -6.21 8.16 6.13
N GLU A 33 -6.47 9.45 6.16
CA GLU A 33 -7.72 10.02 5.68
C GLU A 33 -7.81 9.99 4.15
N ALA A 34 -6.72 10.32 3.45
CA ALA A 34 -6.66 10.25 1.99
C ALA A 34 -6.93 8.83 1.47
N LEU A 35 -6.34 7.82 2.11
CA LEU A 35 -6.58 6.41 1.78
C LEU A 35 -8.03 6.00 2.07
N ARG A 36 -8.61 6.47 3.18
CA ARG A 36 -10.03 6.22 3.50
C ARG A 36 -10.96 6.85 2.45
N ARG A 37 -10.62 8.02 1.93
CA ARG A 37 -11.39 8.73 0.90
C ARG A 37 -11.21 8.09 -0.49
N GLY A 38 -10.15 7.31 -0.73
CA GLY A 38 -9.97 6.50 -1.93
C GLY A 38 -9.91 7.27 -3.25
N LYS A 39 -9.56 8.56 -3.24
CA LYS A 39 -9.54 9.38 -4.45
C LYS A 39 -8.32 9.04 -5.33
N PRO A 40 -8.49 8.53 -6.56
CA PRO A 40 -7.37 8.09 -7.40
C PRO A 40 -6.43 9.23 -7.87
N GLY A 41 -6.90 10.48 -7.84
CA GLY A 41 -6.07 11.65 -8.09
C GLY A 41 -5.26 12.15 -6.88
N ASN A 42 -5.39 11.52 -5.70
CA ASN A 42 -4.64 11.92 -4.52
C ASN A 42 -3.26 11.23 -4.51
N ALA A 43 -2.20 12.01 -4.31
CA ALA A 43 -0.82 11.52 -4.25
C ALA A 43 -0.63 10.37 -3.23
N CYS A 44 -1.31 10.40 -2.08
CA CYS A 44 -1.24 9.33 -1.08
C CYS A 44 -1.80 8.02 -1.61
N VAL A 45 -2.89 8.07 -2.37
CA VAL A 45 -3.56 6.89 -2.94
C VAL A 45 -2.72 6.31 -4.06
N GLN A 46 -2.14 7.16 -4.92
CA GLN A 46 -1.23 6.74 -5.98
C GLN A 46 0.03 6.09 -5.42
N GLU A 47 0.64 6.69 -4.40
CA GLU A 47 1.83 6.13 -3.75
C GLU A 47 1.52 4.81 -3.04
N ALA A 48 0.37 4.72 -2.37
CA ALA A 48 -0.06 3.48 -1.75
C ALA A 48 -0.29 2.36 -2.78
N LEU A 49 -0.94 2.65 -3.91
CA LEU A 49 -1.10 1.69 -5.01
C LEU A 49 0.25 1.24 -5.60
N ARG A 50 1.21 2.16 -5.70
CA ARG A 50 2.58 1.84 -6.13
C ARG A 50 3.25 0.86 -5.17
N ILE A 51 3.20 1.14 -3.87
CA ILE A 51 3.77 0.27 -2.82
C ILE A 51 3.11 -1.12 -2.86
N VAL A 52 1.78 -1.20 -2.95
CA VAL A 52 1.08 -2.50 -3.03
C VAL A 52 1.58 -3.33 -4.22
N ARG A 53 1.77 -2.71 -5.39
CA ARG A 53 2.29 -3.40 -6.59
C ARG A 53 3.74 -3.86 -6.40
N GLU A 54 4.59 -2.99 -5.85
CA GLU A 54 6.00 -3.32 -5.59
C GLU A 54 6.13 -4.45 -4.57
N SER A 55 5.34 -4.42 -3.48
CA SER A 55 5.33 -5.46 -2.46
C SER A 55 4.82 -6.80 -3.00
N GLY A 56 3.74 -6.81 -3.79
CA GLY A 56 3.26 -8.05 -4.41
C GLY A 56 4.27 -8.67 -5.38
N ALA A 57 4.98 -7.84 -6.15
CA ALA A 57 6.06 -8.31 -7.02
C ALA A 57 7.23 -8.91 -6.21
N LEU A 58 7.57 -8.32 -5.07
CA LEU A 58 8.60 -8.84 -4.17
C LEU A 58 8.20 -10.18 -3.55
N GLU A 59 6.97 -10.32 -3.06
CA GLU A 59 6.46 -11.57 -2.49
C GLU A 59 6.44 -12.70 -3.53
N ALA A 60 6.05 -12.39 -4.77
CA ALA A 60 6.10 -13.34 -5.87
C ALA A 60 7.54 -13.79 -6.18
N GLN A 61 8.50 -12.86 -6.18
CA GLN A 61 9.91 -13.18 -6.40
C GLN A 61 10.48 -14.05 -5.27
N GLN A 62 10.13 -13.76 -4.02
CA GLN A 62 10.54 -14.57 -2.86
C GLN A 62 9.97 -15.98 -2.97
N THR A 63 8.70 -16.12 -3.36
CA THR A 63 8.06 -17.42 -3.59
C THR A 63 8.77 -18.20 -4.69
N LEU A 64 9.08 -17.58 -5.83
CA LEU A 64 9.83 -18.20 -6.91
C LEU A 64 11.23 -18.65 -6.48
N ASN A 65 11.93 -17.84 -5.68
CA ASN A 65 13.23 -18.20 -5.14
C ASN A 65 13.15 -19.40 -4.19
N SER A 66 12.13 -19.46 -3.33
CA SER A 66 11.89 -20.60 -2.44
C SER A 66 11.55 -21.88 -3.21
N LEU A 67 10.78 -21.79 -4.30
CA LEU A 67 10.47 -22.93 -5.17
C LEU A 67 11.69 -23.43 -5.95
N LYS A 68 12.61 -22.55 -6.32
CA LYS A 68 13.87 -22.92 -7.00
C LYS A 68 14.92 -23.52 -6.05
N ALA A 69 14.83 -23.19 -4.76
CA ALA A 69 15.71 -23.70 -3.72
C ALA A 69 15.23 -25.04 -3.11
N ALA A 70 14.05 -25.53 -3.51
CA ALA A 70 13.49 -26.83 -3.16
C ALA A 70 13.75 -27.85 -4.29
#